data_AF-A0A660SIK6-F1
#
_entry.id   AF-A0A660SIK6-F1
#
_cell.length_a   1.000
_cell.length_b   1.000
_cell.length_c   1.000
_cell.angle_alpha   90.00
_cell.angle_beta   90.00
_cell.angle_gamma   90.00
#
_symmetry.space_group_name_H-M   'P 1'
#
loop_
_entity.id
_entity.type
_entity.pdbx_description
1 polymer ?
#
loop_
_entity_poly.entity_id
_entity_poly.type
_entity_poly.pdbx_seq_one_letter_code
_entity_poly.pdbx_strand_id
1 'polypeptide(L)' 'MSTLQIRNVPEELYQMLKEKSREEHRSITQQALVELKNSLEKAKRDKSREYLEELRTAQVPTLPDEIDFELMIRQLRDSH' A
#
# COMPACT_ATOMS: atom_id res chain seq x y z
N MET A 1 17.10 -9.39 15.98
CA MET A 1 16.96 -7.99 15.53
C MET A 1 17.75 -7.83 14.24
N SER A 2 17.14 -7.30 13.18
CA SER A 2 17.85 -6.94 11.95
C SER A 2 18.52 -5.58 12.11
N THR A 3 19.71 -5.41 11.53
CA THR A 3 20.43 -4.12 11.51
C THR A 3 20.44 -3.60 10.08
N LEU A 4 20.05 -2.34 9.90
CA LEU A 4 20.15 -1.62 8.64
C LEU A 4 21.22 -0.54 8.77
N GLN A 5 22.23 -0.57 7.90
CA GLN A 5 23.23 0.49 7.79
C GLN A 5 22.96 1.30 6.53
N ILE A 6 22.86 2.63 6.68
CA ILE A 6 22.74 3.56 5.57
C ILE A 6 24.08 4.29 5.43
N ARG A 7 24.71 4.20 4.27
CA ARG A 7 26.00 4.84 3.98
C ARG A 7 25.80 6.01 3.03
N ASN A 8 26.72 6.98 3.07
CA ASN A 8 26.72 8.16 2.20
C ASN A 8 25.39 8.93 2.26
N VAL A 9 24.87 9.13 3.47
CA VAL A 9 23.67 9.93 3.69
C VAL A 9 23.98 11.38 3.30
N PRO A 10 23.18 12.00 2.41
CA PRO A 10 23.36 13.41 2.07
C PRO A 10 23.30 14.27 3.34
N GLU A 11 24.18 15.26 3.44
CA GLU A 11 24.29 16.13 4.63
C GLU A 11 22.95 16.80 4.96
N GLU A 12 22.26 17.29 3.94
CA GLU A 12 20.93 17.91 4.08
C GLU A 12 19.93 16.96 4.75
N LEU A 13 19.87 15.70 4.32
CA LEU A 13 18.97 14.71 4.88
C LEU A 13 19.34 14.38 6.34
N TYR A 14 20.63 14.30 6.64
CA TYR A 14 21.10 14.08 8.00
C TYR A 14 20.69 15.24 8.93
N GLN A 15 20.84 16.49 8.49
CA GLN A 15 20.43 17.66 9.27
C GLN A 15 18.92 17.71 9.49
N MET A 16 18.11 17.44 8.47
CA MET A 16 16.64 17.36 8.62
C MET A 16 16.23 16.31 9.65
N LEU A 17 16.85 15.11 9.61
CA LEU A 17 16.58 14.07 10.62
C LEU A 17 17.01 14.50 12.02
N LYS A 18 18.15 15.19 12.13
CA LYS A 18 18.69 15.66 13.40
C LYS A 18 17.80 16.74 14.03
N GLU A 19 17.35 17.71 13.25
CA GLU A 19 16.41 18.75 13.69
C GLU A 19 15.11 18.13 14.19
N LYS A 20 14.49 17.28 13.37
CA LYS A 20 13.23 16.61 13.74
C LYS A 20 13.40 15.71 14.96
N SER A 21 14.55 15.04 15.11
CA SER A 21 14.83 14.22 16.31
C SER A 21 14.92 15.05 17.60
N ARG A 22 15.38 16.30 17.52
CA ARG A 22 15.44 17.23 18.67
C ARG A 22 14.05 17.71 19.06
N GLU A 23 13.24 18.08 18.07
CA GLU A 23 11.84 18.49 18.26
C GLU A 23 11.02 17.36 18.90
N GLU A 24 11.25 16.13 18.45
CA GLU A 24 10.51 14.93 18.88
C GLU A 24 11.15 14.24 20.10
N HIS A 25 12.18 14.86 20.70
CA HIS A 25 12.90 14.36 21.87
C HIS A 25 13.32 12.89 21.79
N ARG A 26 13.83 12.46 20.62
CA ARG A 26 14.27 11.08 20.37
C ARG A 26 15.63 11.01 19.70
N SER A 27 16.24 9.83 19.70
CA SER A 27 17.51 9.63 18.98
C SER A 27 17.33 9.75 17.47
N ILE A 28 18.39 10.14 16.74
CA ILE A 28 18.39 10.20 15.27
C ILE A 28 18.02 8.84 14.67
N THR A 29 18.54 7.75 15.21
CA THR A 29 18.21 6.39 14.75
C THR A 29 16.73 6.09 14.90
N GLN A 30 16.13 6.45 16.04
CA GLN A 30 14.70 6.26 16.26
C GLN A 30 13.87 7.16 15.35
N GLN A 31 14.29 8.40 15.13
CA GLN A 31 13.66 9.31 14.17
C GLN A 31 13.67 8.71 12.76
N ALA A 32 14.81 8.21 12.30
CA ALA A 32 14.94 7.58 10.98
C ALA A 32 14.01 6.37 10.84
N LEU A 33 13.87 5.55 11.88
CA LEU A 33 12.93 4.42 11.89
C LEU A 33 11.47 4.87 11.79
N VAL A 34 11.09 5.93 12.51
CA VAL A 34 9.74 6.51 12.45
C VAL A 34 9.42 7.03 11.06
N GLU A 35 10.33 7.81 10.46
CA GLU A 35 10.14 8.33 9.09
C GLU A 35 10.09 7.19 8.05
N LEU A 36 10.97 6.19 8.18
CA LEU A 36 10.96 5.03 7.31
C LEU A 36 9.64 4.26 7.41
N LYS A 37 9.13 4.01 8.64
CA LYS A 37 7.84 3.37 8.84
C LYS A 37 6.70 4.18 8.21
N ASN A 38 6.65 5.48 8.47
CA ASN A 38 5.59 6.36 7.97
C ASN A 38 5.57 6.42 6.44
N SER A 39 6.75 6.49 5.81
CA SER A 39 6.86 6.50 4.35
C SER A 39 6.40 5.18 3.72
N LEU A 40 6.77 4.03 4.31
CA LEU A 40 6.32 2.72 3.85
C LEU A 40 4.81 2.52 4.02
N GLU A 41 4.24 2.97 5.15
CA GLU A 41 2.79 2.93 5.36
C GLU A 41 2.05 3.83 4.37
N LYS A 42 2.57 5.02 4.10
CA LYS A 42 1.99 5.94 3.10
C LYS A 42 2.02 5.33 1.71
N ALA A 43 3.16 4.79 1.27
CA ALA A 43 3.28 4.11 -0.02
C ALA A 43 2.30 2.94 -0.17
N LYS A 44 2.08 2.16 0.91
CA LYS A 44 1.07 1.10 0.91
C LYS A 44 -0.35 1.65 0.74
N ARG A 45 -0.71 2.72 1.47
CA ARG A 45 -2.03 3.35 1.37
C ARG A 45 -2.27 3.94 -0.02
N ASP A 46 -1.26 4.58 -0.61
CA ASP A 46 -1.36 5.17 -1.94
C ASP A 46 -1.55 4.10 -3.01
N LYS A 47 -0.80 3.00 -2.94
CA LYS A 47 -1.00 1.83 -3.82
C LYS A 47 -2.38 1.19 -3.65
N SER A 48 -2.89 1.10 -2.43
CA SER A 48 -4.26 0.61 -2.19
C SER A 48 -5.31 1.55 -2.78
N ARG A 49 -5.09 2.87 -2.73
CA ARG A 49 -5.99 3.85 -3.37
C ARG A 49 -5.97 3.71 -4.89
N GLU A 50 -4.79 3.64 -5.49
CA GLU A 50 -4.62 3.42 -6.92
C GLU A 50 -5.35 2.16 -7.39
N TYR A 51 -5.17 1.04 -6.66
CA TYR A 51 -5.87 -0.21 -6.96
C TYR A 51 -7.41 -0.10 -6.82
N LEU A 52 -7.92 0.64 -5.83
CA LEU A 52 -9.36 0.87 -5.69
C LEU A 52 -9.92 1.73 -6.81
N GLU A 53 -9.15 2.71 -7.29
CA GLU A 53 -9.50 3.52 -8.45
C GLU A 53 -9.50 2.68 -9.73
N GLU A 54 -8.53 1.78 -9.90
CA GLU A 54 -8.53 0.78 -10.98
C GLU A 54 -9.77 -0.12 -10.92
N LEU A 55 -10.16 -0.62 -9.74
CA LEU A 55 -11.39 -1.42 -9.59
C LEU A 55 -12.66 -0.63 -9.85
N ARG A 56 -12.71 0.66 -9.52
CA ARG A 56 -13.87 1.53 -9.78
C ARG A 56 -14.02 1.85 -11.27
N THR A 57 -12.89 2.01 -11.96
CA THR A 57 -12.85 2.34 -13.40
C THR A 57 -12.91 1.11 -14.29
N ALA A 58 -12.53 -0.06 -13.75
CA ALA A 58 -12.85 -1.33 -14.37
C ALA A 58 -14.37 -1.41 -14.51
N GLN A 59 -14.84 -1.46 -15.76
CA GLN A 59 -16.23 -1.80 -16.06
C GLN A 59 -16.47 -3.19 -15.47
N VAL A 60 -17.13 -3.23 -14.32
CA VAL A 60 -17.74 -4.46 -13.82
C VAL A 60 -18.71 -4.88 -14.91
N PRO A 61 -18.60 -6.10 -15.47
CA PRO A 61 -19.58 -6.58 -16.42
C PRO A 61 -20.94 -6.43 -15.77
N THR A 62 -21.83 -5.65 -16.38
CA THR A 62 -23.21 -5.59 -15.94
C THR A 62 -23.73 -7.01 -15.99
N LEU A 63 -24.10 -7.56 -14.83
CA LEU A 63 -24.86 -8.79 -14.81
C LEU A 63 -26.13 -8.53 -15.61
N PRO A 64 -26.52 -9.44 -16.54
CA PRO A 64 -27.78 -9.30 -17.23
C PRO A 64 -28.91 -9.11 -16.21
N ASP A 65 -29.86 -8.21 -16.50
CA ASP A 65 -31.00 -7.95 -15.60
C ASP A 65 -31.80 -9.23 -15.31
N GLU A 66 -31.75 -10.20 -16.23
CA GLU A 66 -32.22 -11.57 -16.02
C GLU A 66 -31.04 -12.55 -16.09
N ILE A 67 -30.59 -13.01 -14.93
CA ILE A 67 -29.78 -14.21 -14.83
C ILE A 67 -30.72 -15.40 -14.76
N ASP A 68 -30.80 -16.20 -15.82
CA ASP A 68 -31.45 -17.51 -15.76
C ASP A 68 -30.52 -18.51 -15.07
N PHE A 69 -30.63 -18.56 -13.74
CA PHE A 69 -29.88 -19.47 -12.90
C PHE A 69 -30.14 -20.94 -13.23
N GLU A 70 -31.33 -21.27 -13.75
CA GLU A 70 -31.66 -22.65 -14.06
C GLU A 70 -30.94 -23.13 -15.33
N LEU A 71 -30.80 -22.25 -16.33
CA LEU A 71 -29.97 -22.52 -17.49
C LEU A 71 -28.49 -22.71 -17.11
N MET A 72 -27.95 -21.86 -16.22
CA MET A 72 -26.57 -21.97 -15.74
C MET A 72 -26.30 -23.28 -15.00
N ILE A 73 -27.22 -23.69 -14.11
CA ILE A 73 -27.09 -24.94 -13.35
C ILE A 73 -27.13 -26.15 -14.28
N ARG A 74 -27.97 -26.12 -15.33
CA ARG A 74 -28.00 -27.17 -16.35
C ARG A 74 -26.68 -27.26 -17.12
N GLN A 75 -26.14 -26.14 -17.58
CA GLN A 75 -24.87 -26.11 -18.31
C GLN A 75 -23.68 -26.62 -17.47
N LEU A 76 -23.62 -26.27 -16.18
CA LEU A 76 -22.58 -26.78 -15.27
C LEU A 76 -22.69 -28.29 -15.05
N ARG A 77 -23.92 -28.82 -14.93
CA ARG A 77 -24.15 -30.25 -14.78
C ARG A 77 -23.78 -31.04 -16.03
N ASP A 78 -24.06 -30.50 -17.22
CA ASP A 78 -23.78 -31.16 -18.50
C ASP A 78 -22.30 -31.04 -18.91
N SER A 79 -21.51 -30.24 -18.17
CA SER A 79 -20.05 -30.09 -18.35
C SER A 79 -19.19 -31.05 -17.51
N HIS A 80 -19.81 -31.99 -16.80
CA HIS A 80 -19.18 -33.07 -16.03
C HIS A 80 -19.58 -34.45 -16.56
#